data_AF-A0A964T8M7-F1
#
_entry.id   AF-A0A964T8M7-F1
#
_cell.length_a   1.000
_cell.length_b   1.000
_cell.length_c   1.000
_cell.angle_alpha   90.00
_cell.angle_beta   90.00
_cell.angle_gamma   90.00
#
_symmetry.space_group_name_H-M   'P 1'
#
loop_
_entity.id
_entity.type
_entity.pdbx_description
1 polymer ?
#
loop_
_entity_poly.entity_id
_entity_poly.type
_entity_poly.pdbx_seq_one_letter_code
_entity_poly.pdbx_strand_id
1 'polypeptide(L)'
;RAPVDLGRPALARIGRFFALVPAGPIPALDALAADAVRFFDRFRAPPSEAEIARRRPDDLTERQRSYLRAWGYPFVFDAFRFHMTLTGPVPDERAGRMRAALAAHFEAAMEAPLPLDTVSLVVEADPPGPFRLHTRQPLAGAPKAEVA
;
A
#
# COMPACT_ATOMS: atom_id res chain seq x y z
N ARG A 1 0.27 18.13 -1.18
CA ARG A 1 -0.39 17.32 -2.24
C ARG A 1 -1.90 17.46 -2.06
N ALA A 2 -2.69 17.50 -3.15
CA ALA A 2 -4.16 17.52 -3.09
C ALA A 2 -4.72 16.10 -2.89
N PRO A 3 -5.98 15.94 -2.43
CA PRO A 3 -6.65 14.65 -2.39
C PRO A 3 -6.63 13.93 -3.75
N VAL A 4 -6.60 12.60 -3.70
CA VAL A 4 -6.61 11.74 -4.89
C VAL A 4 -7.85 10.86 -4.83
N ASP A 5 -8.69 10.91 -5.87
CA ASP A 5 -9.78 9.95 -6.02
C ASP A 5 -9.21 8.62 -6.53
N LEU A 6 -9.37 7.55 -5.76
CA LEU A 6 -8.94 6.20 -6.15
C LEU A 6 -9.97 5.50 -7.05
N GLY A 7 -11.11 6.16 -7.30
CA GLY A 7 -12.26 5.58 -7.95
C GLY A 7 -12.87 4.46 -7.11
N ARG A 8 -13.64 3.60 -7.77
CA ARG A 8 -14.21 2.40 -7.16
C ARG A 8 -13.13 1.32 -7.05
N PRO A 9 -12.82 0.82 -5.85
CA PRO A 9 -11.83 -0.24 -5.72
C PRO A 9 -12.37 -1.57 -6.26
N ALA A 10 -11.47 -2.40 -6.76
CA ALA A 10 -11.77 -3.74 -7.23
C ALA A 10 -11.10 -4.79 -6.33
N LEU A 11 -11.79 -5.92 -6.11
CA LEU A 11 -11.20 -7.08 -5.46
C LEU A 11 -10.24 -7.78 -6.43
N ALA A 12 -8.97 -7.89 -6.03
CA ALA A 12 -7.93 -8.58 -6.79
C ALA A 12 -7.19 -9.61 -5.93
N ARG A 13 -6.60 -10.60 -6.60
CA ARG A 13 -5.65 -11.54 -5.99
C ARG A 13 -4.23 -11.13 -6.39
N ILE A 14 -3.39 -10.85 -5.42
CA ILE A 14 -1.97 -10.50 -5.61
C ILE A 14 -1.13 -11.65 -5.08
N GLY A 15 -0.49 -12.40 -5.98
CA GLY A 15 0.17 -13.65 -5.62
C GLY A 15 -0.80 -14.60 -4.90
N ARG A 16 -0.57 -14.82 -3.60
CA ARG A 16 -1.38 -15.75 -2.79
C ARG A 16 -2.43 -15.07 -1.91
N PHE A 17 -2.57 -13.75 -1.89
CA PHE A 17 -3.51 -13.06 -1.01
C PHE A 17 -4.52 -12.21 -1.79
N PHE A 18 -5.61 -11.81 -1.13
CA PHE A 18 -6.61 -10.91 -1.69
C PHE A 18 -6.47 -9.50 -1.13
N ALA A 19 -6.74 -8.51 -1.98
CA ALA A 19 -6.69 -7.10 -1.65
C ALA A 19 -7.73 -6.31 -2.44
N LEU A 20 -8.09 -5.13 -1.93
CA LEU A 20 -8.74 -4.09 -2.72
C LEU A 20 -7.66 -3.27 -3.43
N VAL A 21 -7.84 -3.01 -4.73
CA VAL A 21 -6.91 -2.23 -5.56
C VAL A 21 -7.68 -1.19 -6.38
N PRO A 22 -7.02 -0.12 -6.87
CA PRO A 22 -7.62 0.75 -7.86
C PRO A 22 -7.97 -0.05 -9.13
N ALA A 23 -9.11 0.24 -9.76
CA ALA A 23 -9.53 -0.46 -10.97
C ALA A 23 -8.62 -0.20 -12.19
N GLY A 24 -7.81 0.86 -12.15
CA GLY A 24 -6.85 1.21 -13.19
C GLY A 24 -5.72 2.12 -12.68
N PRO A 25 -4.80 2.54 -13.57
CA PRO A 25 -3.70 3.43 -13.21
C PRO A 25 -4.19 4.81 -12.74
N ILE A 26 -3.54 5.36 -11.71
CA ILE A 26 -3.87 6.68 -11.15
C ILE A 26 -2.57 7.48 -11.01
N PRO A 27 -2.18 8.27 -12.02
CA PRO A 27 -0.91 9.00 -12.01
C PRO A 27 -0.72 9.92 -10.79
N ALA A 28 -1.80 10.48 -10.26
CA ALA A 28 -1.76 11.31 -9.05
C ALA A 28 -1.40 10.50 -7.79
N LEU A 29 -1.84 9.24 -7.70
CA LEU A 29 -1.48 8.31 -6.64
C LEU A 29 -0.01 7.90 -6.75
N ASP A 30 0.44 7.57 -7.97
CA ASP A 30 1.83 7.20 -8.22
C ASP A 30 2.78 8.36 -7.87
N ALA A 31 2.40 9.59 -8.22
CA ALA A 31 3.15 10.79 -7.85
C ALA A 31 3.16 11.05 -6.33
N LEU A 32 2.03 10.82 -5.64
CA LEU A 32 1.94 10.94 -4.18
C LEU A 32 2.85 9.91 -3.49
N ALA A 33 2.82 8.65 -3.94
CA ALA A 33 3.66 7.58 -3.41
C ALA A 33 5.16 7.87 -3.66
N ALA A 34 5.52 8.30 -4.86
CA ALA A 34 6.89 8.67 -5.21
C ALA A 34 7.42 9.82 -4.35
N ASP A 35 6.60 10.84 -4.10
CA ASP A 35 6.96 11.96 -3.23
C ASP A 35 7.16 11.52 -1.79
N ALA A 36 6.28 10.67 -1.26
CA ALA A 36 6.41 10.15 0.10
C ALA A 36 7.75 9.42 0.25
N VAL A 37 8.07 8.52 -0.68
CA VAL A 37 9.36 7.80 -0.68
C VAL A 37 10.54 8.79 -0.71
N ARG A 38 10.55 9.73 -1.66
CA ARG A 38 11.65 10.69 -1.80
C ARG A 38 11.82 11.61 -0.60
N PHE A 39 10.72 12.11 -0.05
CA PHE A 39 10.75 13.09 1.03
C PHE A 39 11.17 12.45 2.36
N PHE A 40 10.68 11.24 2.64
CA PHE A 40 10.94 10.57 3.91
C PHE A 40 12.20 9.69 3.93
N ASP A 41 12.82 9.40 2.77
CA ASP A 41 14.01 8.54 2.72
C ASP A 41 15.16 9.03 3.62
N ARG A 42 15.32 10.35 3.79
CA ARG A 42 16.35 10.92 4.69
C ARG A 42 16.20 10.53 6.17
N PHE A 43 15.01 10.10 6.59
CA PHE A 43 14.74 9.66 7.97
C PHE A 43 14.88 8.15 8.14
N ARG A 44 15.07 7.42 7.05
CA ARG A 44 15.17 5.96 7.03
C ARG A 44 16.60 5.54 7.36
N ALA A 45 16.75 4.53 8.22
CA ALA A 45 18.03 3.85 8.38
C ALA A 45 18.35 3.02 7.10
N PRO A 46 19.62 2.97 6.65
CA PRO A 46 20.02 2.03 5.59
C PRO A 46 19.62 0.59 5.93
N PRO A 47 19.18 -0.22 4.96
CA PRO A 47 18.76 -1.58 5.26
C PRO A 47 19.98 -2.43 5.64
N SER A 48 19.83 -3.28 6.65
CA SER A 48 20.81 -4.32 6.99
C SER A 48 20.87 -5.39 5.91
N GLU A 49 21.98 -6.13 5.87
CA GLU A 49 22.12 -7.29 4.97
C GLU A 49 21.00 -8.32 5.17
N ALA A 50 20.58 -8.53 6.42
CA ALA A 50 19.48 -9.42 6.75
C ALA A 50 18.14 -8.93 6.17
N GLU A 51 17.87 -7.63 6.20
CA GLU A 51 16.66 -7.05 5.59
C GLU A 51 16.70 -7.15 4.06
N ILE A 52 17.86 -6.93 3.44
CA ILE A 52 18.05 -7.11 1.99
C ILE A 52 17.82 -8.58 1.62
N ALA A 53 18.44 -9.53 2.32
CA ALA A 53 18.32 -10.97 2.04
C ALA A 53 16.88 -11.47 2.16
N ARG A 54 16.11 -10.96 3.14
CA ARG A 54 14.67 -11.26 3.29
C ARG A 54 13.84 -10.86 2.07
N ARG A 55 14.30 -9.91 1.26
CA ARG A 55 13.62 -9.49 0.01
C ARG A 55 13.96 -10.35 -1.21
N ARG A 56 14.84 -11.36 -1.06
CA ARG A 56 15.24 -12.30 -2.12
C ARG A 56 15.66 -11.57 -3.41
N PRO A 57 16.77 -10.82 -3.39
CA PRO A 57 17.18 -9.99 -4.52
C PRO A 57 17.40 -10.77 -5.83
N ASP A 58 17.63 -12.07 -5.76
CA ASP A 58 17.77 -12.94 -6.92
C ASP A 58 16.45 -13.14 -7.69
N ASP A 59 15.31 -13.07 -6.99
CA ASP A 59 13.96 -13.15 -7.59
C ASP A 59 13.50 -11.80 -8.18
N LEU A 60 14.26 -10.72 -7.96
CA LEU A 60 13.91 -9.37 -8.39
C LEU A 60 14.39 -9.08 -9.82
N THR A 61 13.69 -8.19 -10.51
CA THR A 61 14.22 -7.58 -11.73
C THR A 61 15.42 -6.67 -11.42
N GLU A 62 16.22 -6.34 -12.42
CA GLU A 62 17.34 -5.39 -12.26
C GLU A 62 16.88 -4.04 -11.69
N ARG A 63 15.75 -3.52 -12.18
CA ARG A 63 15.16 -2.26 -11.71
C ARG A 63 14.79 -2.35 -10.22
N GLN A 64 14.11 -3.41 -9.82
CA GLN A 64 13.73 -3.64 -8.41
C GLN A 64 14.96 -3.81 -7.50
N ARG A 65 16.03 -4.48 -7.96
CA ARG A 65 17.30 -4.54 -7.22
C ARG A 65 17.93 -3.17 -7.06
N SER A 66 17.87 -2.31 -8.09
CA SER A 66 18.34 -0.94 -7.99
C SER A 66 17.56 -0.14 -6.94
N TYR A 67 16.26 -0.38 -6.84
CA TYR A 67 15.43 0.26 -5.81
C TYR A 67 15.67 -0.28 -4.42
N LEU A 68 15.86 -1.59 -4.26
CA LEU A 68 16.22 -2.17 -2.97
C LEU A 68 17.52 -1.54 -2.43
N ARG A 69 18.53 -1.35 -3.30
CA ARG A 69 19.78 -0.70 -2.91
C ARG A 69 19.61 0.78 -2.57
N ALA A 70 18.89 1.54 -3.40
CA ALA A 70 18.78 2.98 -3.24
C ALA A 70 17.76 3.42 -2.16
N TRP A 71 16.67 2.68 -2.01
CA TRP A 71 15.49 3.07 -1.21
C TRP A 71 15.12 2.08 -0.11
N GLY A 72 15.89 0.98 0.02
CA GLY A 72 15.62 -0.06 1.02
C GLY A 72 14.41 -0.95 0.73
N TYR A 73 13.71 -0.73 -0.39
CA TYR A 73 12.54 -1.50 -0.79
C TYR A 73 12.41 -1.62 -2.32
N PRO A 74 12.06 -2.80 -2.87
CA PRO A 74 12.10 -3.01 -4.31
C PRO A 74 10.85 -2.53 -5.07
N PHE A 75 9.71 -2.32 -4.39
CA PHE A 75 8.42 -2.02 -5.03
C PHE A 75 8.03 -0.55 -4.86
N VAL A 76 8.92 0.36 -5.27
CA VAL A 76 8.72 1.81 -5.29
C VAL A 76 8.67 2.34 -6.73
N PHE A 77 8.19 3.57 -6.94
CA PHE A 77 8.07 4.23 -8.24
C PHE A 77 7.27 3.42 -9.27
N ASP A 78 7.84 3.07 -10.42
CA ASP A 78 7.17 2.29 -11.47
C ASP A 78 6.79 0.87 -11.02
N ALA A 79 7.45 0.36 -9.97
CA ALA A 79 7.13 -0.91 -9.32
C ALA A 79 6.10 -0.78 -8.19
N PHE A 80 5.67 0.43 -7.83
CA PHE A 80 4.65 0.65 -6.80
C PHE A 80 3.26 0.19 -7.28
N ARG A 81 2.53 -0.51 -6.42
CA ARG A 81 1.13 -0.89 -6.66
C ARG A 81 0.34 -0.71 -5.37
N PHE A 82 -0.57 0.27 -5.36
CA PHE A 82 -1.46 0.48 -4.22
C PHE A 82 -2.40 -0.72 -4.03
N HIS A 83 -2.50 -1.19 -2.80
CA HIS A 83 -3.42 -2.25 -2.42
C HIS A 83 -3.75 -2.16 -0.93
N MET A 84 -4.97 -2.55 -0.56
CA MET A 84 -5.40 -2.73 0.83
C MET A 84 -5.58 -4.22 1.07
N THR A 85 -4.64 -4.83 1.79
CA THR A 85 -4.61 -6.27 2.06
C THR A 85 -5.83 -6.70 2.87
N LEU A 86 -6.56 -7.70 2.39
CA LEU A 86 -7.73 -8.28 3.06
C LEU A 86 -7.42 -9.61 3.74
N THR A 87 -6.43 -10.35 3.23
CA THR A 87 -6.11 -11.70 3.72
C THR A 87 -4.60 -11.91 3.82
N GLY A 88 -4.19 -12.90 4.62
CA GLY A 88 -2.92 -13.57 4.44
C GLY A 88 -2.92 -14.49 3.19
N PRO A 89 -1.90 -15.36 3.03
CA PRO A 89 -1.88 -16.34 1.95
C PRO A 89 -3.08 -17.30 1.98
N VAL A 90 -3.73 -17.46 0.84
CA VAL A 90 -4.88 -18.34 0.60
C VAL A 90 -4.46 -19.41 -0.42
N PRO A 91 -4.55 -20.71 -0.07
CA PRO A 91 -4.31 -21.82 -1.00
C PRO A 91 -5.23 -21.77 -2.21
N ASP A 92 -4.78 -22.28 -3.35
CA ASP A 92 -5.51 -22.23 -4.61
C ASP A 92 -6.86 -22.95 -4.53
N GLU A 93 -6.94 -24.07 -3.81
CA GLU A 93 -8.19 -24.81 -3.65
C GLU A 93 -9.26 -24.02 -2.87
N ARG A 94 -8.86 -23.02 -2.07
CA ARG A 94 -9.78 -22.15 -1.32
C ARG A 94 -10.01 -20.79 -2.00
N ALA A 95 -9.23 -20.45 -3.03
CA ALA A 95 -9.23 -19.11 -3.62
C ALA A 95 -10.60 -18.70 -4.18
N GLY A 96 -11.31 -19.61 -4.85
CA GLY A 96 -12.65 -19.34 -5.40
C GLY A 96 -13.68 -19.02 -4.30
N ARG A 97 -13.73 -19.82 -3.24
CA ARG A 97 -14.62 -19.60 -2.10
C ARG A 97 -14.27 -18.32 -1.35
N MET A 98 -12.98 -18.05 -1.16
CA MET A 98 -12.52 -16.81 -0.51
C MET A 98 -12.92 -15.58 -1.33
N ARG A 99 -12.72 -15.61 -2.65
CA ARG A 99 -13.11 -14.51 -3.54
C ARG A 99 -14.61 -14.21 -3.43
N ALA A 100 -15.46 -15.24 -3.46
CA ALA A 100 -16.91 -15.07 -3.34
C ALA A 100 -17.31 -14.44 -2.00
N ALA A 101 -16.73 -14.92 -0.89
CA ALA A 101 -17.00 -14.38 0.44
C ALA A 101 -16.55 -12.91 0.58
N LEU A 102 -15.36 -12.57 0.07
CA LEU A 102 -14.84 -11.21 0.10
C LEU A 102 -15.64 -10.28 -0.81
N ALA A 103 -16.06 -10.75 -1.99
CA ALA A 103 -16.87 -9.95 -2.91
C ALA A 103 -18.21 -9.56 -2.28
N ALA A 104 -18.87 -10.50 -1.60
CA ALA A 104 -20.11 -10.22 -0.88
C ALA A 104 -19.87 -9.30 0.34
N HIS A 105 -18.82 -9.55 1.13
CA HIS A 105 -18.54 -8.76 2.33
C HIS A 105 -18.17 -7.30 2.03
N PHE A 106 -17.44 -7.06 0.94
CA PHE A 106 -16.95 -5.72 0.55
C PHE A 106 -17.77 -5.08 -0.58
N GLU A 107 -18.95 -5.61 -0.93
CA GLU A 107 -19.78 -5.10 -2.03
C GLU A 107 -19.99 -3.59 -1.95
N ALA A 108 -20.51 -3.09 -0.83
CA ALA A 108 -20.75 -1.66 -0.62
C ALA A 108 -19.47 -0.80 -0.75
N ALA A 109 -18.33 -1.30 -0.27
CA ALA A 109 -17.05 -0.60 -0.36
C ALA A 109 -16.51 -0.54 -1.80
N MET A 110 -16.84 -1.53 -2.64
CA MET A 110 -16.46 -1.56 -4.06
C MET A 110 -17.37 -0.72 -4.95
N GLU A 111 -18.57 -0.35 -4.49
CA GLU A 111 -19.49 0.52 -5.24
C GLU A 111 -19.26 2.01 -5.00
N ALA A 112 -18.62 2.37 -3.87
CA ALA A 112 -18.31 3.74 -3.52
C ALA A 112 -16.92 4.18 -4.05
N PRO A 113 -16.79 5.39 -4.61
CA PRO A 113 -15.48 6.00 -4.84
C PRO A 113 -14.71 6.17 -3.53
N LEU A 114 -13.40 5.92 -3.55
CA LEU A 114 -12.55 5.99 -2.38
C LEU A 114 -11.61 7.20 -2.45
N PRO A 115 -11.89 8.30 -1.72
CA PRO A 115 -10.96 9.42 -1.65
C PRO A 115 -9.76 9.08 -0.75
N LEU A 116 -8.56 9.33 -1.26
CA LEU A 116 -7.34 9.44 -0.47
C LEU A 116 -7.13 10.91 -0.15
N ASP A 117 -7.50 11.32 1.06
CA ASP A 117 -7.49 12.72 1.50
C ASP A 117 -6.56 12.99 2.68
N THR A 118 -5.92 11.94 3.22
CA THR A 118 -5.16 12.02 4.47
C THR A 118 -3.98 11.06 4.43
N VAL A 119 -2.86 11.49 5.00
CA VAL A 119 -1.69 10.64 5.30
C VAL A 119 -1.51 10.55 6.81
N SER A 120 -1.25 9.35 7.31
CA SER A 120 -0.97 9.10 8.72
C SER A 120 0.46 8.59 8.91
N LEU A 121 1.16 9.15 9.89
CA LEU A 121 2.37 8.56 10.44
C LEU A 121 1.97 7.62 11.58
N VAL A 122 2.37 6.37 11.48
CA VAL A 122 2.15 5.33 12.47
C VAL A 122 3.48 4.77 12.97
N VAL A 123 3.50 4.28 14.20
CA VAL A 123 4.71 3.77 14.86
C VAL A 123 4.43 2.37 15.42
N GLU A 124 5.34 1.44 15.17
CA GLU A 124 5.42 0.14 15.82
C GLU A 124 6.60 0.18 16.79
N ALA A 125 6.33 0.35 18.09
CA ALA A 125 7.39 0.55 19.09
C ALA A 125 8.16 -0.73 19.41
N ASP A 126 7.44 -1.87 19.46
CA ASP A 126 7.98 -3.19 19.81
C ASP A 126 7.66 -4.21 18.71
N PRO A 127 8.50 -4.33 17.66
CA PRO A 127 8.23 -5.25 16.57
C PRO A 127 8.47 -6.73 16.96
N PRO A 128 7.55 -7.67 16.65
CA PRO A 128 6.26 -7.45 16.01
C PRO A 128 5.18 -6.98 17.00
N GLY A 129 4.48 -5.90 16.68
CA GLY A 129 3.45 -5.28 17.52
C GLY A 129 2.41 -4.48 16.73
N PRO A 130 1.36 -3.96 17.38
CA PRO A 130 0.38 -3.13 16.69
C PRO A 130 0.97 -1.76 16.33
N PHE A 131 0.62 -1.26 15.14
CA PHE A 131 0.85 0.13 14.78
C PHE A 131 -0.01 1.04 15.65
N ARG A 132 0.60 2.11 16.19
CA ARG A 132 -0.09 3.21 16.88
C ARG A 132 -0.04 4.47 16.03
N LEU A 133 -1.15 5.20 15.96
CA LEU A 133 -1.19 6.49 15.28
C LEU A 133 -0.32 7.50 16.02
N HIS A 134 0.69 8.05 15.33
CA HIS A 134 1.48 9.17 15.84
C HIS A 134 0.87 10.50 15.40
N THR A 135 0.55 10.63 14.11
CA THR A 135 -0.04 11.85 13.57
C THR A 135 -0.87 11.55 12.34
N ARG A 136 -1.98 12.28 12.17
CA ARG A 136 -2.83 12.24 10.99
C ARG A 136 -2.84 13.63 10.35
N GLN A 137 -2.51 13.73 9.08
CA GLN A 137 -2.44 15.01 8.36
C GLN A 137 -3.30 14.97 7.10
N PRO A 138 -4.29 15.87 6.96
CA PRO A 138 -5.05 15.98 5.73
C PRO A 138 -4.14 16.46 4.58
N LEU A 139 -4.43 15.99 3.39
CA LEU A 139 -3.88 16.53 2.15
C LEU A 139 -4.43 17.95 1.93
N ALA A 140 -3.65 18.79 1.24
CA ALA A 140 -4.00 20.19 1.04
C ALA A 140 -5.30 20.30 0.21
N GLY A 141 -6.32 20.95 0.78
CA GLY A 141 -7.64 21.04 0.15
C GLY A 141 -8.55 19.84 0.40
N ALA A 142 -8.16 18.89 1.26
CA ALA A 142 -9.09 17.91 1.79
C ALA A 142 -10.25 18.60 2.53
N PRO A 143 -11.47 18.03 2.50
CA PRO A 143 -12.55 18.51 3.34
C PRO A 143 -12.08 18.48 4.80
N LYS A 144 -12.44 19.50 5.58
CA LYS A 144 -12.27 19.41 7.04
C LYS A 144 -13.09 18.21 7.49
N ALA A 145 -12.46 17.23 8.12
CA ALA A 145 -13.20 16.14 8.75
C ALA A 145 -14.17 16.77 9.76
N GLU A 146 -15.48 16.57 9.57
CA GLU A 146 -16.42 16.74 10.66
C GLU A 146 -16.06 15.68 11.70
N VAL A 147 -15.64 16.16 12.86
CA VAL A 147 -15.49 15.30 14.04
C VAL A 147 -16.91 14.99 14.51
N ALA A 148 -17.37 13.77 14.26
CA ALA A 148 -18.50 13.19 14.95
C ALA A 148 -18.06 12.70 16.33
#